data_AF-A0A0R0FW10-F1
#
_entry.id   AF-A0A0R0FW10-F1
#
_cell.length_a   1.000
_cell.length_b   1.000
_cell.length_c   1.000
_cell.angle_alpha   90.00
_cell.angle_beta   90.00
_cell.angle_gamma   90.00
#
_symmetry.space_group_name_H-M   'P 1'
#
loop_
_entity.id
_entity.type
_entity.pdbx_description
1 polymer ?
#
loop_
_entity_poly.entity_id
_entity_poly.type
_entity_poly.pdbx_seq_one_letter_code
_entity_poly.pdbx_strand_id
1 'polypeptide(L)'
;MKNPHVLLLSVSLPTPSSETIFVCGLPFGAIEAIKAAYGNLVQILDPPRDGFNLTLKINLSKLPANQEQKHAFLVKVASIREVVLGAPLRVILEHLAARTVAPDLDPLVALVHRPNESFFLFPQADKVTVVYPMRFNDSIDIVLATSFLQEFVEARRTAGLNNTPPCSWSLTPPLELKEVPAANAGFVTFVIFPRHVEGQKLDRTVWNLSTFHAYVSYHVK
;
A
#
# COMPACT_ATOMS: atom_id res chain seq x y z
N MET A 1 -28.77 24.10 -9.22
CA MET A 1 -28.26 23.54 -10.49
C MET A 1 -26.88 22.95 -10.27
N LYS A 2 -26.62 21.70 -10.69
CA LYS A 2 -25.27 21.11 -10.58
C LYS A 2 -24.36 21.82 -11.58
N ASN A 3 -23.18 22.27 -11.16
CA ASN A 3 -22.19 22.87 -12.06
C ASN A 3 -21.59 21.76 -12.95
N PRO A 4 -21.79 21.79 -14.28
CA PRO A 4 -21.34 20.72 -15.17
C PRO A 4 -19.81 20.64 -15.29
N HIS A 5 -19.09 21.67 -14.88
CA HIS A 5 -17.63 21.72 -14.90
C HIS A 5 -16.97 21.17 -13.62
N VAL A 6 -17.78 20.71 -12.66
CA VAL A 6 -17.29 20.20 -11.39
C VAL A 6 -17.76 18.76 -11.20
N LEU A 7 -16.79 17.86 -11.04
CA LEU A 7 -17.04 16.49 -10.64
C LEU A 7 -16.66 16.31 -9.17
N LEU A 8 -17.54 15.70 -8.38
CA LEU A 8 -17.24 15.28 -7.01
C LEU A 8 -16.98 13.79 -7.01
N LEU A 9 -15.82 13.38 -6.49
CA LEU A 9 -15.43 12.00 -6.29
C LEU A 9 -15.28 11.74 -4.80
N SER A 10 -16.18 10.95 -4.22
CA SER A 10 -16.09 10.51 -2.83
C SER A 10 -15.56 9.08 -2.74
N VAL A 11 -14.69 8.81 -1.78
CA VAL A 11 -14.03 7.51 -1.60
C VAL A 11 -14.17 7.05 -0.15
N SER A 12 -14.63 5.81 0.02
CA SER A 12 -14.57 5.09 1.29
C SER A 12 -13.33 4.21 1.30
N LEU A 13 -12.56 4.27 2.38
CA LEU A 13 -11.40 3.42 2.58
C LEU A 13 -11.80 2.18 3.39
N PRO A 14 -11.05 1.07 3.28
CA PRO A 14 -11.28 -0.08 4.14
C PRO A 14 -11.13 0.30 5.61
N THR A 15 -11.94 -0.32 6.47
CA THR A 15 -11.84 -0.13 7.93
C THR A 15 -10.44 -0.54 8.41
N PRO A 16 -9.70 0.34 9.09
CA PRO A 16 -8.40 0.00 9.65
C PRO A 16 -8.54 -1.00 10.81
N SER A 17 -7.50 -1.83 11.00
CA SER A 17 -7.37 -2.60 12.25
C SER A 17 -7.01 -1.68 13.42
N SER A 18 -7.06 -2.20 14.65
CA SER A 18 -6.72 -1.45 15.87
C SER A 18 -5.31 -0.87 15.87
N GLU A 19 -4.38 -1.50 15.17
CA GLU A 19 -2.97 -1.10 15.10
C GLU A 19 -2.73 -0.02 14.03
N THR A 20 -3.66 0.17 13.09
CA THR A 20 -3.47 1.14 12.00
C THR A 20 -4.08 2.49 12.33
N ILE A 21 -3.23 3.52 12.27
CA ILE A 21 -3.60 4.88 12.62
C ILE A 21 -4.05 5.63 11.36
N PHE A 22 -5.32 6.06 11.34
CA PHE A 22 -5.83 7.06 10.42
C PHE A 22 -6.02 8.39 11.17
N VAL A 23 -5.47 9.47 10.64
CA VAL A 23 -5.65 10.83 11.15
C VAL A 23 -6.72 11.51 10.31
N CYS A 24 -7.79 11.99 10.96
CA CYS A 24 -8.96 12.57 10.28
C CYS A 24 -9.54 11.65 9.19
N GLY A 25 -9.50 10.33 9.40
CA GLY A 25 -10.06 9.34 8.47
C GLY A 25 -9.17 8.97 7.28
N LEU A 26 -7.93 9.46 7.22
CA LEU A 26 -6.96 9.15 6.17
C LEU A 26 -5.63 8.64 6.76
N PRO A 27 -4.89 7.79 6.03
CA PRO A 27 -3.54 7.41 6.44
C PRO A 27 -2.55 8.59 6.30
N PHE A 28 -1.46 8.56 7.06
CA PHE A 28 -0.46 9.63 7.00
C PHE A 28 0.17 9.75 5.59
N GLY A 29 0.55 10.97 5.21
CA GLY A 29 1.09 11.28 3.88
C GLY A 29 0.05 11.29 2.75
N ALA A 30 -1.21 10.92 3.00
CA ALA A 30 -2.24 10.85 1.96
C ALA A 30 -2.55 12.22 1.34
N ILE A 31 -2.61 13.28 2.16
CA ILE A 31 -2.91 14.64 1.70
C ILE A 31 -1.81 15.14 0.77
N GLU A 32 -0.54 14.93 1.16
CA GLU A 32 0.65 15.28 0.39
C GLU A 32 0.69 14.49 -0.91
N ALA A 33 0.41 13.18 -0.86
CA ALA A 33 0.36 12.32 -2.04
C ALA A 33 -0.72 12.76 -3.04
N ILE A 34 -1.92 13.13 -2.56
CA ILE A 34 -2.99 13.68 -3.41
C ILE A 34 -2.53 15.00 -4.04
N LYS A 35 -1.99 15.93 -3.25
CA LYS A 35 -1.51 17.23 -3.76
C LYS A 35 -0.43 17.03 -4.83
N ALA A 36 0.53 16.13 -4.60
CA ALA A 36 1.58 15.80 -5.56
C ALA A 36 1.03 15.13 -6.83
N ALA A 37 0.07 14.22 -6.71
CA ALA A 37 -0.46 13.46 -7.84
C ALA A 37 -1.36 14.29 -8.77
N TYR A 38 -2.20 15.17 -8.20
CA TYR A 38 -3.28 15.85 -8.91
C TYR A 38 -3.11 17.38 -9.03
N GLY A 39 -2.26 17.98 -8.21
CA GLY A 39 -1.99 19.42 -8.22
C GLY A 39 -3.25 20.28 -8.11
N ASN A 40 -3.30 21.36 -8.89
CA ASN A 40 -4.37 22.37 -8.84
C ASN A 40 -5.69 21.94 -9.53
N LEU A 41 -5.75 20.72 -10.09
CA LEU A 41 -6.95 20.17 -10.72
C LEU A 41 -7.97 19.66 -9.70
N VAL A 42 -7.49 19.37 -8.49
CA VAL A 42 -8.26 18.74 -7.43
C VAL A 42 -8.20 19.59 -6.18
N GLN A 43 -9.37 19.80 -5.57
CA GLN A 43 -9.52 20.37 -4.25
C GLN A 43 -10.06 19.29 -3.31
N ILE A 44 -9.37 19.06 -2.19
CA ILE A 44 -9.89 18.19 -1.11
C ILE A 44 -10.97 18.99 -0.37
N LEU A 45 -12.15 18.41 -0.19
CA LEU A 45 -13.20 18.99 0.63
C LEU A 45 -13.06 18.51 2.07
N ASP A 46 -13.11 19.45 3.00
CA ASP A 46 -13.05 19.23 4.44
C ASP A 46 -14.20 20.02 5.11
N PRO A 47 -15.16 19.35 5.78
CA PRO A 47 -15.25 17.90 5.97
C PRO A 47 -15.60 17.16 4.66
N PRO A 48 -15.24 15.86 4.55
CA PRO A 48 -15.74 15.00 3.49
C PRO A 48 -17.27 14.94 3.47
N ARG A 49 -17.85 14.69 2.29
CA ARG A 49 -19.32 14.57 2.15
C ARG A 49 -19.82 13.22 2.63
N ASP A 50 -21.07 13.20 3.08
CA ASP A 50 -21.92 11.99 3.20
C ASP A 50 -21.27 10.81 3.95
N GLY A 51 -20.41 11.08 4.94
CA GLY A 51 -19.73 10.06 5.75
C GLY A 51 -18.58 9.32 5.05
N PHE A 52 -18.14 9.77 3.87
CA PHE A 52 -16.98 9.21 3.19
C PHE A 52 -15.66 9.62 3.88
N ASN A 53 -14.57 8.90 3.62
CA ASN A 53 -13.25 9.23 4.16
C ASN A 53 -12.60 10.40 3.41
N LEU A 54 -12.89 10.52 2.11
CA LEU A 54 -12.31 11.53 1.23
C LEU A 54 -13.36 12.03 0.24
N THR A 55 -13.43 13.34 0.02
CA THR A 55 -14.15 13.90 -1.13
C THR A 55 -13.24 14.84 -1.90
N LEU A 56 -13.06 14.55 -3.20
CA LEU A 56 -12.29 15.34 -4.14
C LEU A 56 -13.23 16.11 -5.06
N LYS A 57 -12.99 17.41 -5.18
CA LYS A 57 -13.63 18.28 -6.16
C LYS A 57 -12.70 18.49 -7.34
N ILE A 58 -13.04 17.91 -8.48
CA ILE A 58 -12.27 17.93 -9.71
C ILE A 58 -12.82 19.02 -10.63
N ASN A 59 -11.95 19.93 -11.08
CA ASN A 59 -12.31 20.98 -12.02
C ASN A 59 -12.09 20.50 -13.47
N LEU A 60 -13.19 20.16 -14.15
CA LEU A 60 -13.16 19.65 -15.51
C LEU A 60 -12.74 20.71 -16.54
N SER A 61 -12.93 21.99 -16.25
CA SER A 61 -12.51 23.09 -17.14
C SER A 61 -10.99 23.28 -17.19
N LYS A 62 -10.26 22.75 -16.21
CA LYS A 62 -8.79 22.83 -16.15
C LYS A 62 -8.10 21.59 -16.72
N LEU A 63 -8.86 20.62 -17.25
CA LEU A 63 -8.27 19.40 -17.81
C LEU A 63 -7.32 19.74 -18.97
N PRO A 64 -6.20 18.98 -19.12
CA PRO A 64 -5.30 19.16 -20.25
C PRO A 64 -6.03 18.99 -21.58
N ALA A 65 -5.71 19.84 -22.56
CA ALA A 65 -6.23 19.71 -23.91
C ALA A 65 -5.62 18.52 -24.66
N ASN A 66 -4.37 18.17 -24.33
CA ASN A 66 -3.67 17.03 -24.91
C ASN A 66 -4.32 15.71 -24.44
N GLN A 67 -4.65 14.81 -25.38
CA GLN A 67 -5.35 13.57 -25.09
C GLN A 67 -4.54 12.60 -24.22
N GLU A 68 -3.22 12.51 -24.41
CA GLU A 68 -2.35 11.65 -23.60
C GLU A 68 -2.27 12.13 -22.16
N GLN A 69 -2.08 13.44 -21.96
CA GLN A 69 -2.07 14.05 -20.61
C GLN A 69 -3.43 13.92 -19.93
N LYS A 70 -4.52 14.08 -20.68
CA LYS A 70 -5.88 13.85 -20.20
C LYS A 70 -6.09 12.39 -19.79
N HIS A 71 -5.66 11.43 -20.61
CA HIS A 71 -5.75 10.01 -20.29
C HIS A 71 -4.92 9.67 -19.04
N ALA A 72 -3.67 10.13 -18.96
CA ALA A 72 -2.81 9.94 -17.79
C ALA A 72 -3.45 10.50 -16.50
N PHE A 73 -4.10 11.67 -16.58
CA PHE A 73 -4.86 12.21 -15.45
C PHE A 73 -6.03 11.32 -15.05
N LEU A 74 -6.81 10.81 -16.01
CA LEU A 74 -7.94 9.92 -15.72
C LEU A 74 -7.48 8.61 -15.07
N VAL A 75 -6.37 8.03 -15.52
CA VAL A 75 -5.76 6.85 -14.89
C VAL A 75 -5.37 7.16 -13.44
N LYS A 76 -4.73 8.31 -13.18
CA LYS A 76 -4.43 8.73 -11.80
C LYS A 76 -5.69 8.85 -10.96
N VAL A 77 -6.78 9.41 -11.48
CA VAL A 77 -8.05 9.55 -10.75
C VAL A 77 -8.64 8.17 -10.43
N ALA A 78 -8.56 7.22 -11.37
CA ALA A 78 -9.00 5.84 -11.15
C ALA A 78 -8.15 5.12 -10.07
N SER A 79 -6.87 5.46 -9.97
CA SER A 79 -5.94 4.94 -8.95
C SER A 79 -5.99 5.68 -7.60
N ILE A 80 -7.01 6.50 -7.31
CA ILE A 80 -7.02 7.31 -6.07
C ILE A 80 -6.87 6.47 -4.78
N ARG A 81 -7.48 5.28 -4.74
CA ARG A 81 -7.36 4.38 -3.58
C ARG A 81 -5.91 3.93 -3.36
N GLU A 82 -5.20 3.63 -4.45
CA GLU A 82 -3.78 3.27 -4.43
C GLU A 82 -2.93 4.45 -3.96
N VAL A 83 -3.19 5.66 -4.48
CA VAL A 83 -2.46 6.87 -4.07
C VAL A 83 -2.60 7.11 -2.57
N VAL A 84 -3.82 6.97 -2.03
CA VAL A 84 -4.12 7.23 -0.62
C VAL A 84 -3.57 6.12 0.28
N LEU A 85 -3.89 4.85 0.02
CA LEU A 85 -3.46 3.74 0.89
C LEU A 85 -1.96 3.43 0.75
N GLY A 86 -1.37 3.72 -0.41
CA GLY A 86 0.07 3.56 -0.65
C GLY A 86 0.92 4.74 -0.15
N ALA A 87 0.31 5.86 0.26
CA ALA A 87 1.06 7.04 0.70
C ALA A 87 1.99 6.78 1.91
N PRO A 88 1.55 6.12 3.00
CA PRO A 88 2.43 5.74 4.10
C PRO A 88 3.66 4.94 3.64
N LEU A 89 3.43 3.94 2.81
CA LEU A 89 4.47 3.06 2.29
C LEU A 89 5.45 3.85 1.44
N ARG A 90 4.96 4.75 0.58
CA ARG A 90 5.80 5.63 -0.24
C ARG A 90 6.70 6.50 0.63
N VAL A 91 6.16 7.16 1.65
CA VAL A 91 6.95 8.00 2.58
C VAL A 91 8.06 7.18 3.26
N ILE A 92 7.74 5.97 3.76
CA ILE A 92 8.72 5.09 4.40
C ILE A 92 9.83 4.68 3.41
N LEU A 93 9.45 4.30 2.19
CA LEU A 93 10.40 3.84 1.18
C LEU A 93 11.23 4.99 0.58
N GLU A 94 10.73 6.22 0.56
CA GLU A 94 11.51 7.42 0.23
C GLU A 94 12.63 7.66 1.25
N HIS A 95 12.33 7.54 2.54
CA HIS A 95 13.34 7.64 3.59
C HIS A 95 14.38 6.52 3.49
N LEU A 96 13.95 5.29 3.17
CA LEU A 96 14.86 4.17 2.89
C LEU A 96 15.78 4.48 1.69
N ALA A 97 15.25 5.06 0.61
CA ALA A 97 16.06 5.45 -0.55
C ALA A 97 17.12 6.51 -0.17
N ALA A 98 16.78 7.42 0.73
CA ALA A 98 17.69 8.41 1.30
C ALA A 98 18.62 7.86 2.41
N ARG A 99 18.48 6.58 2.76
CA ARG A 99 19.17 5.91 3.88
C ARG A 99 18.93 6.56 5.24
N THR A 100 17.68 6.93 5.48
CA THR A 100 17.20 7.57 6.70
C THR A 100 15.94 6.85 7.20
N VAL A 101 15.45 7.24 8.38
CA VAL A 101 14.14 6.81 8.89
C VAL A 101 13.28 8.06 9.04
N ALA A 102 11.99 7.96 8.71
CA ALA A 102 11.07 9.08 8.88
C ALA A 102 11.03 9.51 10.35
N PRO A 103 11.12 10.82 10.63
CA PRO A 103 11.04 11.32 12.00
C PRO A 103 9.67 11.00 12.61
N ASP A 104 9.65 10.77 13.93
CA ASP A 104 8.43 10.53 14.73
C ASP A 104 7.59 9.32 14.30
N LEU A 105 8.14 8.43 13.46
CA LEU A 105 7.49 7.20 13.07
C LEU A 105 7.74 6.11 14.12
N ASP A 106 6.68 5.38 14.48
CA ASP A 106 6.81 4.21 15.34
C ASP A 106 7.75 3.17 14.68
N PRO A 107 8.65 2.52 15.44
CA PRO A 107 9.45 1.39 14.95
C PRO A 107 8.63 0.29 14.27
N LEU A 108 7.34 0.15 14.61
CA LEU A 108 6.38 -0.75 13.98
C LEU A 108 5.22 0.05 13.35
N VAL A 109 5.10 -0.03 12.03
CA VAL A 109 4.00 0.62 11.31
C VAL A 109 3.04 -0.43 10.74
N ALA A 110 1.77 -0.34 11.10
CA ALA A 110 0.71 -1.19 10.54
C ALA A 110 -0.04 -0.46 9.42
N LEU A 111 -0.10 -1.03 8.22
CA LEU A 111 -0.80 -0.48 7.07
C LEU A 111 -1.97 -1.37 6.64
N VAL A 112 -3.12 -0.76 6.38
CA VAL A 112 -4.31 -1.45 5.90
C VAL A 112 -4.13 -1.93 4.46
N HIS A 113 -4.44 -3.19 4.18
CA HIS A 113 -4.64 -3.68 2.81
C HIS A 113 -6.05 -4.23 2.57
N ARG A 114 -6.70 -4.72 3.63
CA ARG A 114 -8.07 -5.25 3.64
C ARG A 114 -8.83 -4.78 4.88
N PRO A 115 -10.17 -4.82 4.88
CA PRO A 115 -10.93 -4.43 6.06
C PRO A 115 -10.49 -5.24 7.29
N ASN A 116 -10.12 -4.54 8.37
CA ASN A 116 -9.64 -5.10 9.63
C ASN A 116 -8.35 -5.95 9.51
N GLU A 117 -7.61 -5.82 8.40
CA GLU A 117 -6.39 -6.58 8.13
C GLU A 117 -5.27 -5.65 7.68
N SER A 118 -4.12 -5.83 8.34
CA SER A 118 -2.94 -5.01 8.16
C SER A 118 -1.71 -5.84 7.87
N PHE A 119 -0.79 -5.26 7.10
CA PHE A 119 0.58 -5.71 6.97
C PHE A 119 1.49 -4.73 7.71
N PHE A 120 2.65 -5.22 8.14
CA PHE A 120 3.50 -4.51 9.08
C PHE A 120 4.82 -4.13 8.45
N LEU A 121 5.37 -3.00 8.86
CA LEU A 121 6.66 -2.51 8.42
C LEU A 121 7.54 -2.21 9.63
N PHE A 122 8.82 -2.55 9.48
CA PHE A 122 9.90 -2.18 10.39
C PHE A 122 10.91 -1.33 9.61
N PRO A 123 10.75 0.00 9.66
CA PRO A 123 11.66 0.90 8.97
C PRO A 123 13.00 0.99 9.69
N GLN A 124 14.08 0.86 8.92
CA GLN A 124 15.45 1.10 9.35
C GLN A 124 16.16 1.91 8.26
N ALA A 125 17.30 2.54 8.61
CA ALA A 125 18.02 3.40 7.68
C ALA A 125 18.56 2.62 6.46
N ASP A 126 18.89 1.34 6.62
CA ASP A 126 19.49 0.51 5.57
C ASP A 126 18.53 -0.52 4.98
N LYS A 127 17.36 -0.75 5.60
CA LYS A 127 16.33 -1.67 5.11
C LYS A 127 14.95 -1.36 5.67
N VAL A 128 13.92 -1.86 5.00
CA VAL A 128 12.55 -1.94 5.53
C VAL A 128 12.12 -3.39 5.47
N THR A 129 11.82 -3.97 6.63
CA THR A 129 11.22 -5.32 6.70
C THR A 129 9.72 -5.19 6.61
N VAL A 130 9.09 -5.91 5.68
CA VAL A 130 7.65 -5.90 5.45
C VAL A 130 7.10 -7.28 5.75
N VAL A 131 6.09 -7.38 6.60
CA VAL A 131 5.52 -8.67 7.03
C VAL A 131 4.02 -8.72 6.75
N TYR A 132 3.59 -9.75 6.04
CA TYR A 132 2.20 -10.04 5.69
C TYR A 132 1.70 -11.25 6.49
N PRO A 133 0.80 -11.06 7.45
CA PRO A 133 0.02 -12.16 8.00
C PRO A 133 -1.02 -12.60 6.96
N MET A 134 -0.91 -13.83 6.46
CA MET A 134 -1.78 -14.35 5.41
C MET A 134 -2.98 -15.09 6.00
N ARG A 135 -4.19 -14.59 5.69
CA ARG A 135 -5.45 -15.13 6.23
C ARG A 135 -6.45 -15.48 5.13
N PHE A 136 -6.98 -16.69 5.20
CA PHE A 136 -7.98 -17.22 4.27
C PHE A 136 -9.15 -17.83 5.03
N ASN A 137 -10.36 -17.72 4.49
CA ASN A 137 -11.57 -18.21 5.17
C ASN A 137 -11.85 -19.69 4.89
N ASP A 138 -11.55 -20.15 3.68
CA ASP A 138 -11.82 -21.53 3.25
C ASP A 138 -10.64 -22.46 3.59
N SER A 139 -10.93 -23.66 4.10
CA SER A 139 -9.88 -24.61 4.49
C SER A 139 -9.02 -25.09 3.31
N ILE A 140 -9.59 -25.20 2.11
CA ILE A 140 -8.88 -25.57 0.89
C ILE A 140 -7.96 -24.41 0.48
N ASP A 141 -8.47 -23.17 0.50
CA ASP A 141 -7.66 -21.96 0.22
C ASP A 141 -6.47 -21.86 1.17
N ILE A 142 -6.64 -22.20 2.46
CA ILE A 142 -5.53 -22.18 3.44
C ILE A 142 -4.42 -23.15 3.02
N VAL A 143 -4.78 -24.38 2.62
CA VAL A 143 -3.80 -25.40 2.21
C VAL A 143 -3.11 -24.99 0.90
N LEU A 144 -3.88 -24.50 -0.09
CA LEU A 144 -3.36 -24.02 -1.36
C LEU A 144 -2.45 -22.81 -1.19
N ALA A 145 -2.85 -21.82 -0.39
CA ALA A 145 -2.06 -20.64 -0.08
C ALA A 145 -0.75 -21.01 0.63
N THR A 146 -0.80 -21.94 1.58
CA THR A 146 0.40 -22.40 2.30
C THR A 146 1.40 -23.02 1.33
N SER A 147 0.96 -23.93 0.46
CA SER A 147 1.80 -24.55 -0.56
C SER A 147 2.36 -23.52 -1.53
N PHE A 148 1.51 -22.62 -2.05
CA PHE A 148 1.92 -21.55 -2.96
C PHE A 148 3.00 -20.64 -2.34
N LEU A 149 2.84 -20.25 -1.08
CA LEU A 149 3.78 -19.35 -0.40
C LEU A 149 5.13 -20.02 -0.10
N GLN A 150 5.13 -21.32 0.24
CA GLN A 150 6.34 -22.10 0.38
C GLN A 150 7.13 -22.14 -0.94
N GLU A 151 6.45 -22.50 -2.03
CA GLU A 151 7.05 -22.55 -3.37
C GLU A 151 7.50 -21.16 -3.85
N PHE A 152 6.74 -20.11 -3.56
CA PHE A 152 7.10 -18.73 -3.90
C PHE A 152 8.44 -18.31 -3.28
N VAL A 153 8.65 -18.66 -2.00
CA VAL A 153 9.91 -18.38 -1.29
C VAL A 153 11.04 -19.27 -1.79
N GLU A 154 10.76 -20.54 -2.09
CA GLU A 154 11.77 -21.47 -2.60
C GLU A 154 12.24 -21.08 -4.00
N ALA A 155 11.32 -20.65 -4.88
CA ALA A 155 11.62 -20.17 -6.23
C ALA A 155 12.65 -19.03 -6.25
N ARG A 156 12.71 -18.21 -5.20
CA ARG A 156 13.72 -17.14 -5.04
C ARG A 156 15.15 -17.67 -4.98
N ARG A 157 15.38 -18.96 -4.67
CA ARG A 157 16.72 -19.58 -4.73
C ARG A 157 17.22 -19.83 -6.14
N THR A 158 16.38 -19.63 -7.16
CA THR A 158 16.75 -19.79 -8.58
C THR A 158 17.85 -18.80 -8.98
N ALA A 159 18.83 -19.29 -9.71
CA ALA A 159 19.89 -18.48 -10.30
C ALA A 159 19.28 -17.40 -11.21
N GLY A 160 19.47 -16.13 -10.86
CA GLY A 160 18.90 -14.98 -11.56
C GLY A 160 18.08 -14.04 -10.67
N LEU A 161 17.63 -14.51 -9.49
CA LEU A 161 16.87 -13.71 -8.54
C LEU A 161 17.72 -13.11 -7.40
N ASN A 162 19.05 -13.10 -7.55
CA ASN A 162 19.97 -12.62 -6.50
C ASN A 162 19.77 -11.14 -6.14
N ASN A 163 19.26 -10.34 -7.09
CA ASN A 163 19.00 -8.91 -6.91
C ASN A 163 17.57 -8.59 -6.44
N THR A 164 16.71 -9.61 -6.28
CA THR A 164 15.36 -9.39 -5.74
C THR A 164 15.39 -9.23 -4.22
N PRO A 165 14.34 -8.61 -3.62
CA PRO A 165 14.17 -8.62 -2.18
C PRO A 165 14.26 -10.03 -1.60
N PRO A 166 15.09 -10.26 -0.56
CA PRO A 166 14.98 -11.48 0.22
C PRO A 166 13.56 -11.62 0.75
N CYS A 167 13.02 -12.83 0.66
CA CYS A 167 11.75 -13.17 1.26
C CYS A 167 11.86 -14.47 2.06
N SER A 168 10.97 -14.63 3.04
CA SER A 168 10.82 -15.84 3.83
C SER A 168 9.35 -16.08 4.15
N TRP A 169 9.03 -17.32 4.49
CA TRP A 169 7.72 -17.72 4.97
C TRP A 169 7.87 -18.55 6.26
N SER A 170 6.98 -18.32 7.23
CA SER A 170 6.93 -19.07 8.49
C SER A 170 5.49 -19.21 8.98
N LEU A 171 5.18 -20.30 9.69
CA LEU A 171 3.91 -20.44 10.39
C LEU A 171 3.82 -19.56 11.63
N THR A 172 4.97 -19.23 12.24
CA THR A 172 5.02 -18.42 13.45
C THR A 172 5.30 -16.96 13.10
N PRO A 173 4.70 -16.00 13.85
CA PRO A 173 5.02 -14.59 13.65
C PRO A 173 6.52 -14.33 13.93
N PRO A 174 7.14 -13.37 13.23
CA PRO A 174 8.44 -12.82 13.62
C PRO A 174 8.42 -12.34 15.07
N LEU A 175 9.60 -12.29 15.71
CA LEU A 175 9.73 -11.91 17.13
C LEU A 175 9.16 -10.51 17.41
N GLU A 176 9.22 -9.65 16.41
CA GLU A 176 8.76 -8.27 16.42
C GLU A 176 7.22 -8.14 16.36
N LEU A 177 6.49 -9.22 16.04
CA LEU A 177 5.03 -9.26 15.91
C LEU A 177 4.35 -10.25 16.87
N LYS A 178 4.96 -10.57 18.02
CA LYS A 178 4.42 -11.56 18.97
C LYS A 178 3.00 -11.26 19.47
N GLU A 179 2.57 -10.00 19.46
CA GLU A 179 1.25 -9.58 19.92
C GLU A 179 0.20 -9.52 18.80
N VAL A 180 0.59 -9.73 17.54
CA VAL A 180 -0.32 -9.68 16.39
C VAL A 180 -1.15 -10.97 16.32
N PRO A 181 -2.45 -10.88 15.96
CA PRO A 181 -3.30 -12.06 15.79
C PRO A 181 -2.68 -13.12 14.86
N ALA A 182 -2.92 -14.39 15.16
CA ALA A 182 -2.41 -15.50 14.35
C ALA A 182 -2.83 -15.39 12.86
N ALA A 183 -2.00 -15.92 11.97
CA ALA A 183 -2.27 -16.03 10.54
C ALA A 183 -2.36 -17.51 10.16
N ASN A 184 -3.49 -17.92 9.55
CA ASN A 184 -3.76 -19.33 9.30
C ASN A 184 -3.03 -19.91 8.07
N ALA A 185 -2.51 -19.08 7.16
CA ALA A 185 -1.63 -19.48 6.07
C ALA A 185 -0.17 -18.99 6.27
N GLY A 186 0.18 -18.63 7.51
CA GLY A 186 1.51 -18.18 7.89
C GLY A 186 1.80 -16.70 7.59
N PHE A 187 3.08 -16.34 7.72
CA PHE A 187 3.61 -14.99 7.61
C PHE A 187 4.63 -14.94 6.48
N VAL A 188 4.43 -14.03 5.52
CA VAL A 188 5.41 -13.75 4.47
C VAL A 188 6.19 -12.50 4.86
N THR A 189 7.51 -12.58 4.83
CA THR A 189 8.39 -11.44 5.11
C THR A 189 9.18 -11.07 3.88
N PHE A 190 9.29 -9.78 3.57
CA PHE A 190 10.20 -9.23 2.57
C PHE A 190 11.18 -8.28 3.24
N VAL A 191 12.44 -8.27 2.78
CA VAL A 191 13.43 -7.27 3.19
C VAL A 191 13.75 -6.35 2.02
N ILE A 192 13.34 -5.09 2.13
CA ILE A 192 13.55 -4.08 1.11
C ILE A 192 14.81 -3.28 1.44
N PHE A 193 15.76 -3.22 0.51
CA PHE A 193 16.98 -2.42 0.61
C PHE A 193 16.89 -1.19 -0.31
N PRO A 194 17.73 -0.15 -0.12
CA PRO A 194 17.72 1.06 -0.95
C PRO A 194 17.73 0.76 -2.45
N ARG A 195 18.53 -0.22 -2.90
CA ARG A 195 18.61 -0.66 -4.30
C ARG A 195 17.27 -1.10 -4.93
N HIS A 196 16.27 -1.46 -4.12
CA HIS A 196 14.93 -1.86 -4.57
C HIS A 196 13.98 -0.66 -4.71
N VAL A 197 14.36 0.52 -4.24
CA VAL A 197 13.51 1.73 -4.22
C VAL A 197 14.18 2.95 -4.83
N GLU A 198 15.43 2.84 -5.28
CA GLU A 198 16.14 3.92 -5.98
C GLU A 198 15.45 4.34 -7.29
N GLY A 199 15.31 5.67 -7.45
CA GLY A 199 14.81 6.29 -8.67
C GLY A 199 13.41 5.83 -9.06
N GLN A 200 13.25 5.40 -10.31
CA GLN A 200 11.96 4.99 -10.87
C GLN A 200 11.43 3.66 -10.28
N LYS A 201 12.19 2.96 -9.43
CA LYS A 201 11.75 1.69 -8.82
C LYS A 201 10.79 1.90 -7.66
N LEU A 202 10.81 3.06 -7.01
CA LEU A 202 10.02 3.37 -5.82
C LEU A 202 8.53 3.06 -6.03
N ASP A 203 7.90 3.66 -7.03
CA ASP A 203 6.46 3.49 -7.27
C ASP A 203 6.10 2.03 -7.59
N ARG A 204 6.95 1.34 -8.35
CA ARG A 204 6.75 -0.08 -8.66
C ARG A 204 6.84 -0.95 -7.40
N THR A 205 7.77 -0.65 -6.50
CA THR A 205 7.91 -1.36 -5.22
C THR A 205 6.73 -1.08 -4.30
N VAL A 206 6.27 0.18 -4.22
CA VAL A 206 5.04 0.56 -3.49
C VAL A 206 3.84 -0.24 -4.01
N TRP A 207 3.64 -0.29 -5.33
CA TRP A 207 2.55 -1.05 -5.96
C TRP A 207 2.62 -2.54 -5.63
N ASN A 208 3.77 -3.17 -5.86
CA ASN A 208 3.95 -4.61 -5.65
C ASN A 208 3.69 -5.01 -4.19
N LEU A 209 4.19 -4.24 -3.24
CA LEU A 209 3.98 -4.49 -1.82
C LEU A 209 2.52 -4.24 -1.41
N SER A 210 1.91 -3.15 -1.89
CA SER A 210 0.50 -2.84 -1.56
C SER A 210 -0.48 -3.87 -2.11
N THR A 211 -0.12 -4.55 -3.20
CA THR A 211 -0.98 -5.51 -3.90
C THR A 211 -0.60 -6.98 -3.67
N PHE A 212 0.46 -7.26 -2.91
CA PHE A 212 0.96 -8.63 -2.70
C PHE A 212 -0.11 -9.60 -2.19
N HIS A 213 -0.90 -9.22 -1.18
CA HIS A 213 -1.96 -10.08 -0.68
C HIS A 213 -3.01 -10.39 -1.75
N ALA A 214 -3.39 -9.40 -2.55
CA ALA A 214 -4.35 -9.58 -3.64
C ALA A 214 -3.79 -10.49 -4.73
N TYR A 215 -2.49 -10.36 -5.03
CA TYR A 215 -1.77 -11.25 -5.95
C TYR A 215 -1.83 -12.70 -5.48
N VAL A 216 -1.51 -13.00 -4.22
CA VAL A 216 -1.59 -14.37 -3.68
C VAL A 216 -3.03 -14.86 -3.72
N SER A 217 -3.99 -14.05 -3.25
CA SER A 217 -5.42 -14.42 -3.24
C SER A 217 -5.98 -14.74 -4.63
N TYR A 218 -5.46 -14.08 -5.67
CA TYR A 218 -5.86 -14.34 -7.05
C TYR A 218 -5.30 -15.65 -7.59
N HIS A 219 -4.10 -16.07 -7.18
CA HIS A 219 -3.49 -17.33 -7.65
C HIS A 219 -3.92 -18.56 -6.83
N VAL A 220 -4.47 -18.35 -5.64
CA VAL A 220 -5.02 -19.41 -4.79
C VAL A 220 -6.44 -19.82 -5.24
N LYS A 221 -7.19 -18.90 -5.85
CA LYS A 221 -8.56 -19.11 -6.35
C LYS A 221 -8.59 -19.53 -7.81
#